data_AF-A0A0D1JUR6-F1
#
_entry.id   AF-A0A0D1JUR6-F1
#
_cell.length_a   1.000
_cell.length_b   1.000
_cell.length_c   1.000
_cell.angle_alpha   90.00
_cell.angle_beta   90.00
_cell.angle_gamma   90.00
#
_symmetry.space_group_name_H-M   'P 1'
#
loop_
_entity.id
_entity.type
_entity.pdbx_description
1 polymer ?
#
loop_
_entity_poly.entity_id
_entity_poly.type
_entity_poly.pdbx_seq_one_letter_code
_entity_poly.pdbx_strand_id
1 'polypeptide(L)'
;MTEVTFAVVDVFPEPYAVTPVLTARVGIAALGDEPVHAIALRAQVRIEPLRRGYTDQEAAALLDLFGTRDRWATTQHTFLWQHTGVMVQGFTGTTQVDLPLECTYDIEVTAAKYFHALDDGNIPLQFLFSGTIFTKGQHGFAVTPVPWDREDHYAMPVSVWRDLIDQHYPHTGWIRLHHDTIDALADYKARHALLGLDDTVTALLDAQAAQDLR
;
A
#
# COMPACT_ATOMS: atom_id res chain seq x y z
N MET A 1 6.71 -18.43 -29.16
CA MET A 1 7.09 -17.42 -28.15
C MET A 1 6.24 -17.73 -26.94
N THR A 2 6.84 -17.96 -25.78
CA THR A 2 6.10 -18.33 -24.57
C THR A 2 5.26 -17.14 -24.12
N GLU A 3 3.94 -17.27 -24.25
CA GLU A 3 3.02 -16.25 -23.76
C GLU A 3 2.82 -16.45 -22.26
N VAL A 4 3.03 -15.40 -21.46
CA VAL A 4 2.85 -15.46 -20.01
C VAL A 4 1.71 -14.56 -19.55
N THR A 5 0.90 -15.04 -18.63
CA THR A 5 -0.19 -14.28 -17.99
C THR A 5 0.05 -14.19 -16.49
N PHE A 6 -0.39 -13.08 -15.90
CA PHE A 6 -0.24 -12.80 -14.48
C PHE A 6 -1.62 -12.51 -13.90
N ALA A 7 -1.85 -12.97 -12.67
CA ALA A 7 -3.05 -12.65 -11.91
C ALA A 7 -2.69 -12.50 -10.44
N VAL A 8 -3.16 -11.44 -9.80
CA VAL A 8 -3.04 -11.26 -8.36
C VAL A 8 -4.09 -12.14 -7.70
N VAL A 9 -3.64 -13.16 -7.00
CA VAL A 9 -4.48 -14.18 -6.36
C VAL A 9 -4.90 -13.72 -4.97
N ASP A 10 -4.02 -13.05 -4.25
CA ASP A 10 -4.27 -12.59 -2.89
C ASP A 10 -3.39 -11.41 -2.50
N VAL A 11 -3.83 -10.60 -1.54
CA VAL A 11 -3.01 -9.58 -0.87
C VAL A 11 -3.28 -9.66 0.63
N PHE A 12 -2.23 -9.91 1.42
CA PHE A 12 -2.36 -10.14 2.86
C PHE A 12 -1.17 -9.57 3.65
N PRO A 13 -1.29 -9.34 4.98
CA PRO A 13 -0.17 -8.89 5.82
C PRO A 13 0.96 -9.92 5.86
N GLU A 14 2.20 -9.47 5.65
CA GLU A 14 3.36 -10.36 5.68
C GLU A 14 3.55 -10.94 7.09
N PRO A 15 3.52 -12.28 7.26
CA PRO A 15 3.66 -12.89 8.56
C PRO A 15 5.02 -12.63 9.19
N TYR A 16 5.04 -12.32 10.49
CA TYR A 16 6.26 -12.11 11.28
C TYR A 16 7.18 -10.98 10.78
N ALA A 17 6.65 -10.06 9.97
CA ALA A 17 7.36 -8.84 9.62
C ALA A 17 7.53 -7.93 10.85
N VAL A 18 8.68 -7.27 10.95
CA VAL A 18 8.96 -6.27 12.01
C VAL A 18 8.62 -4.84 11.58
N THR A 19 8.16 -4.68 10.35
CA THR A 19 7.72 -3.43 9.72
C THR A 19 6.51 -3.74 8.86
N PRO A 20 5.57 -2.79 8.69
CA PRO A 20 4.35 -3.04 7.94
C PRO A 20 4.66 -3.34 6.46
N VAL A 21 4.41 -4.57 6.04
CA VAL A 21 4.56 -5.06 4.68
C VAL A 21 3.31 -5.87 4.32
N LEU A 22 2.72 -5.61 3.16
CA LEU A 22 1.75 -6.52 2.54
C LEU A 22 2.47 -7.41 1.53
N THR A 23 1.95 -8.61 1.34
CA THR A 23 2.41 -9.53 0.30
C THR A 23 1.30 -9.72 -0.72
N ALA A 24 1.60 -9.37 -1.97
CA ALA A 24 0.73 -9.64 -3.11
C ALA A 24 1.16 -10.95 -3.79
N ARG A 25 0.35 -11.99 -3.65
CA ARG A 25 0.58 -13.28 -4.29
C ARG A 25 0.14 -13.23 -5.74
N VAL A 26 1.08 -13.46 -6.65
CA VAL A 26 0.84 -13.43 -8.10
C VAL A 26 0.96 -14.83 -8.67
N GLY A 27 -0.13 -15.30 -9.28
CA GLY A 27 -0.16 -16.48 -10.13
C GLY A 27 0.39 -16.16 -11.51
N ILE A 28 1.25 -17.04 -12.01
CA ILE A 28 1.90 -16.91 -13.31
C ILE A 28 1.59 -18.17 -14.10
N ALA A 29 1.09 -18.00 -15.32
CA ALA A 29 0.89 -19.11 -16.27
C ALA A 29 1.69 -18.86 -17.54
N ALA A 30 2.38 -19.89 -18.02
CA ALA A 30 3.11 -19.90 -19.28
C ALA A 30 2.38 -20.80 -20.28
N LEU A 31 1.89 -20.21 -21.36
CA LEU A 31 1.25 -20.89 -22.48
C LEU A 31 2.35 -21.36 -23.45
N GLY A 32 2.68 -22.65 -23.37
CA GLY A 32 3.64 -23.32 -24.24
C GLY A 32 4.29 -24.53 -23.57
N ASP A 33 4.89 -25.41 -24.38
CA ASP A 33 5.55 -26.63 -23.90
C ASP A 33 7.00 -26.37 -23.42
N GLU A 34 7.55 -25.20 -23.75
CA GLU A 34 8.91 -24.85 -23.34
C GLU A 34 8.94 -24.30 -21.90
N PRO A 35 9.82 -24.84 -21.03
CA PRO A 35 9.93 -24.37 -19.66
C PRO A 35 10.44 -22.93 -19.62
N VAL A 36 9.87 -22.13 -18.71
CA VAL A 36 10.45 -20.84 -18.34
C VAL A 36 11.61 -21.11 -17.40
N HIS A 37 12.78 -20.55 -17.68
CA HIS A 37 13.96 -20.72 -16.83
C HIS A 37 14.00 -19.72 -15.68
N ALA A 38 13.59 -18.48 -15.94
CA ALA A 38 13.42 -17.45 -14.92
C ALA A 38 12.57 -16.30 -15.49
N ILE A 39 12.00 -15.49 -14.59
CA ILE A 39 11.45 -14.18 -14.94
C ILE A 39 12.00 -13.15 -13.96
N ALA A 40 12.65 -12.12 -14.49
CA ALA A 40 12.93 -10.90 -13.72
C ALA A 40 11.65 -10.05 -13.73
N LEU A 41 10.74 -10.33 -12.80
CA LEU A 41 9.42 -9.73 -12.76
C LEU A 41 9.45 -8.42 -11.98
N ARG A 42 8.80 -7.39 -12.52
CA ARG A 42 8.50 -6.14 -11.85
C ARG A 42 7.02 -5.85 -11.96
N ALA A 43 6.48 -5.16 -10.97
CA ALA A 43 5.14 -4.61 -11.02
C ALA A 43 5.17 -3.13 -10.60
N GLN A 44 4.50 -2.29 -11.37
CA GLN A 44 4.08 -0.97 -10.91
C GLN A 44 2.69 -1.11 -10.30
N VAL A 45 2.55 -0.76 -9.02
CA VAL A 45 1.27 -0.84 -8.31
C VAL A 45 0.67 0.56 -8.21
N ARG A 46 -0.56 0.70 -8.67
CA ARG A 46 -1.33 1.95 -8.62
C ARG A 46 -2.56 1.77 -7.77
N ILE A 47 -2.97 2.85 -7.13
CA ILE A 47 -4.26 2.94 -6.44
C ILE A 47 -5.21 3.69 -7.37
N GLU A 48 -6.42 3.16 -7.55
CA GLU A 48 -7.44 3.74 -8.43
C GLU A 48 -8.67 4.23 -7.62
N PRO A 49 -8.57 5.39 -6.94
CA PRO A 49 -9.64 5.87 -6.07
C PRO A 49 -10.99 6.03 -6.79
N LEU A 50 -10.97 6.37 -8.08
CA LEU A 50 -12.15 6.55 -8.93
C LEU A 50 -13.00 5.27 -9.09
N ARG A 51 -12.45 4.10 -8.79
CA ARG A 51 -13.11 2.80 -9.02
C ARG A 51 -13.86 2.27 -7.81
N ARG A 52 -14.04 3.08 -6.75
CA ARG A 52 -14.92 2.77 -5.62
C ARG A 52 -15.85 3.94 -5.29
N GLY A 53 -16.97 3.61 -4.63
CA GLY A 53 -17.80 4.59 -3.95
C GLY A 53 -17.21 4.98 -2.59
N TYR A 54 -17.67 6.10 -2.05
CA TYR A 54 -17.25 6.61 -0.74
C TYR A 54 -18.46 7.04 0.08
N THR A 55 -18.44 6.71 1.37
CA THR A 55 -19.45 7.24 2.31
C THR A 55 -19.22 8.73 2.56
N ASP A 56 -20.18 9.39 3.22
CA ASP A 56 -20.02 10.81 3.61
C ASP A 56 -18.89 10.97 4.65
N GLN A 57 -18.72 9.99 5.52
CA GLN A 57 -17.63 9.96 6.51
C GLN A 57 -16.27 9.78 5.85
N GLU A 58 -16.13 8.82 4.92
CA GLU A 58 -14.90 8.63 4.15
C GLU A 58 -14.58 9.88 3.32
N ALA A 59 -15.59 10.49 2.69
CA ALA A 59 -15.40 11.71 1.91
C ALA A 59 -14.91 12.89 2.78
N ALA A 60 -15.37 12.99 4.03
CA ALA A 60 -14.87 13.99 4.97
C ALA A 60 -13.41 13.72 5.38
N ALA A 61 -13.03 12.46 5.61
CA ALA A 61 -11.65 12.07 5.93
C ALA A 61 -10.68 12.29 4.75
N LEU A 62 -11.18 12.23 3.52
CA LEU A 62 -10.42 12.44 2.28
C LEU A 62 -10.34 13.92 1.84
N LEU A 63 -10.85 14.86 2.63
CA LEU A 63 -10.91 16.28 2.28
C LEU A 63 -9.54 16.85 1.91
N ASP A 64 -8.49 16.48 2.64
CA ASP A 64 -7.14 16.98 2.37
C ASP A 64 -6.47 16.30 1.15
N LEU A 65 -7.01 15.17 0.69
CA LEU A 65 -6.50 14.47 -0.50
C LEU A 65 -7.20 14.93 -1.78
N PHE A 66 -8.53 15.00 -1.76
CA PHE A 66 -9.34 15.24 -2.96
C PHE A 66 -10.12 16.55 -2.91
N GLY A 67 -10.15 17.26 -1.77
CA GLY A 67 -11.04 18.38 -1.56
C GLY A 67 -12.50 17.96 -1.41
N THR A 68 -13.39 18.94 -1.52
CA THR A 68 -14.85 18.74 -1.47
C THR A 68 -15.33 17.90 -2.66
N ARG A 69 -16.46 17.20 -2.51
CA ARG A 69 -16.97 16.26 -3.53
C ARG A 69 -17.17 16.87 -4.92
N ASP A 70 -17.52 18.14 -5.01
CA ASP A 70 -17.66 18.87 -6.29
C ASP A 70 -16.34 18.96 -7.06
N ARG A 71 -15.19 18.83 -6.38
CA ARG A 71 -13.85 18.87 -6.99
C ARG A 71 -13.33 17.51 -7.43
N TRP A 72 -13.96 16.41 -7.00
CA TRP A 72 -13.40 15.07 -7.18
C TRP A 72 -13.19 14.68 -8.64
N ALA A 73 -14.05 15.16 -9.55
CA ALA A 73 -13.89 14.93 -10.99
C ALA A 73 -12.53 15.41 -11.54
N THR A 74 -11.86 16.35 -10.87
CA THR A 74 -10.57 16.93 -11.30
C THR A 74 -9.42 16.69 -10.33
N THR A 75 -9.67 16.18 -9.13
CA THR A 75 -8.63 15.94 -8.10
C THR A 75 -8.40 14.47 -7.83
N GLN A 76 -9.40 13.61 -8.08
CA GLN A 76 -9.31 12.19 -7.82
C GLN A 76 -8.61 11.50 -9.00
N HIS A 77 -7.29 11.41 -8.92
CA HIS A 77 -6.48 10.74 -9.93
C HIS A 77 -5.99 9.37 -9.45
N THR A 78 -5.72 8.47 -10.39
CA THR A 78 -4.90 7.29 -10.14
C THR A 78 -3.50 7.73 -9.79
N PHE A 79 -2.94 7.24 -8.68
CA PHE A 79 -1.58 7.54 -8.28
C PHE A 79 -0.73 6.27 -8.19
N LEU A 80 0.54 6.42 -8.58
CA LEU A 80 1.58 5.42 -8.36
C LEU A 80 1.77 5.25 -6.86
N TRP A 81 1.54 4.03 -6.36
CA TRP A 81 1.85 3.70 -4.98
C TRP A 81 3.32 3.30 -4.85
N GLN A 82 3.73 2.23 -5.53
CA GLN A 82 5.10 1.73 -5.46
C GLN A 82 5.49 0.88 -6.67
N HIS A 83 6.79 0.65 -6.80
CA HIS A 83 7.37 -0.35 -7.68
C HIS A 83 7.89 -1.52 -6.85
N THR A 84 7.57 -2.74 -7.23
CA THR A 84 8.06 -3.96 -6.59
C THR A 84 8.56 -4.94 -7.65
N GLY A 85 9.34 -5.94 -7.24
CA GLY A 85 9.86 -6.94 -8.15
C GLY A 85 10.56 -8.10 -7.48
N VAL A 86 10.61 -9.23 -8.17
CA VAL A 86 11.15 -10.50 -7.70
C VAL A 86 11.75 -11.30 -8.85
N MET A 87 12.65 -12.22 -8.51
CA MET A 87 13.13 -13.24 -9.44
C MET A 87 12.27 -14.49 -9.34
N VAL A 88 11.43 -14.72 -10.34
CA VAL A 88 10.65 -15.95 -10.48
C VAL A 88 11.59 -17.06 -10.93
N GLN A 89 11.63 -18.15 -10.17
CA GLN A 89 12.42 -19.33 -10.50
C GLN A 89 11.81 -20.09 -11.67
N GLY A 90 12.58 -20.99 -12.28
CA GLY A 90 12.13 -21.75 -13.44
C GLY A 90 10.92 -22.63 -13.13
N PHE A 91 9.97 -22.68 -14.07
CA PHE A 91 8.72 -23.43 -13.93
C PHE A 91 8.19 -23.87 -15.30
N THR A 92 7.26 -24.83 -15.27
CA THR A 92 6.51 -25.29 -16.44
C THR A 92 5.02 -25.20 -16.13
N GLY A 93 4.23 -24.69 -17.07
CA GLY A 93 2.79 -24.52 -16.88
C GLY A 93 2.45 -23.33 -15.98
N THR A 94 2.44 -23.52 -14.66
CA THR A 94 2.05 -22.47 -13.70
C THR A 94 2.97 -22.41 -12.49
N THR A 95 3.07 -21.23 -11.89
CA THR A 95 3.74 -21.01 -10.60
C THR A 95 3.10 -19.85 -9.85
N GLN A 96 3.49 -19.65 -8.60
CA GLN A 96 3.12 -18.48 -7.81
C GLN A 96 4.38 -17.83 -7.23
N VAL A 97 4.34 -16.51 -7.12
CA VAL A 97 5.39 -15.72 -6.48
C VAL A 97 4.77 -14.63 -5.63
N ASP A 98 5.45 -14.27 -4.55
CA ASP A 98 5.01 -13.27 -3.61
C ASP A 98 5.77 -11.96 -3.87
N LEU A 99 5.04 -10.88 -4.16
CA LEU A 99 5.57 -9.53 -4.35
C LEU A 99 5.43 -8.73 -3.05
N PRO A 100 6.52 -8.24 -2.45
CA PRO A 100 6.44 -7.40 -1.25
C PRO A 100 5.92 -6.01 -1.62
N LEU A 101 5.02 -5.50 -0.79
CA LEU A 101 4.45 -4.15 -0.87
C LEU A 101 4.78 -3.42 0.43
N GLU A 102 5.78 -2.56 0.38
CA GLU A 102 6.22 -1.80 1.53
C GLU A 102 5.13 -0.79 1.93
N CYS A 103 4.77 -0.79 3.21
CA CYS A 103 3.72 0.05 3.76
C CYS A 103 4.30 0.97 4.84
N THR A 104 3.52 1.97 5.24
CA THR A 104 3.87 2.88 6.32
C THR A 104 2.61 3.37 7.01
N TYR A 105 2.66 3.57 8.33
CA TYR A 105 1.59 4.24 9.05
C TYR A 105 1.49 5.72 8.71
N ASP A 106 2.61 6.34 8.32
CA ASP A 106 2.77 7.79 8.27
C ASP A 106 1.64 8.48 7.48
N ILE A 107 0.73 9.13 8.20
CA ILE A 107 -0.48 9.76 7.66
C ILE A 107 -0.19 10.99 6.79
N GLU A 108 1.06 11.47 6.73
CA GLU A 108 1.49 12.49 5.76
C GLU A 108 1.80 11.86 4.39
N VAL A 109 1.94 10.54 4.31
CA VAL A 109 2.09 9.82 3.04
C VAL A 109 0.72 9.59 2.41
N THR A 110 0.52 10.11 1.20
CA THR A 110 -0.75 10.07 0.45
C THR A 110 -1.42 8.70 0.45
N ALA A 111 -0.68 7.63 0.19
CA ALA A 111 -1.22 6.27 0.15
C ALA A 111 -1.73 5.80 1.53
N ALA A 112 -0.94 6.01 2.59
CA ALA A 112 -1.32 5.66 3.95
C ALA A 112 -2.55 6.47 4.39
N LYS A 113 -2.53 7.79 4.14
CA LYS A 113 -3.67 8.68 4.41
C LYS A 113 -4.95 8.23 3.72
N TYR A 114 -4.84 7.87 2.44
CA TYR A 114 -5.97 7.36 1.67
C TYR A 114 -6.49 6.06 2.28
N PHE A 115 -5.64 5.10 2.62
CA PHE A 115 -6.08 3.84 3.22
C PHE A 115 -6.67 4.01 4.63
N HIS A 116 -6.08 4.85 5.47
CA HIS A 116 -6.60 5.17 6.81
C HIS A 116 -7.96 5.88 6.78
N ALA A 117 -8.28 6.60 5.70
CA ALA A 117 -9.56 7.29 5.55
C ALA A 117 -10.73 6.36 5.17
N LEU A 118 -10.46 5.10 4.80
CA LEU A 118 -11.47 4.13 4.39
C LEU A 118 -11.94 3.29 5.57
N ASP A 119 -13.25 3.09 5.68
CA ASP A 119 -13.83 2.31 6.78
C ASP A 119 -14.05 0.84 6.38
N ASP A 120 -14.64 0.63 5.19
CA ASP A 120 -15.00 -0.70 4.67
C ASP A 120 -14.88 -0.78 3.13
N GLY A 121 -15.21 -1.94 2.57
CA GLY A 121 -15.19 -2.24 1.16
C GLY A 121 -13.80 -2.60 0.67
N ASN A 122 -13.48 -2.20 -0.57
CA ASN A 122 -12.23 -2.56 -1.22
C ASN A 122 -11.44 -1.32 -1.65
N ILE A 123 -10.12 -1.44 -1.61
CA ILE A 123 -9.14 -0.54 -2.19
C ILE A 123 -8.84 -1.06 -3.60
N PRO A 124 -9.21 -0.34 -4.66
CA PRO A 124 -8.90 -0.76 -6.03
C PRO A 124 -7.42 -0.58 -6.32
N LEU A 125 -6.73 -1.70 -6.58
CA LEU A 125 -5.32 -1.73 -6.97
C LEU A 125 -5.20 -2.19 -8.43
N GLN A 126 -4.30 -1.56 -9.18
CA GLN A 126 -3.89 -1.97 -10.53
C GLN A 126 -2.41 -2.36 -10.50
N PHE A 127 -2.11 -3.55 -10.99
CA PHE A 127 -0.75 -4.08 -11.12
C PHE A 127 -0.37 -4.07 -12.59
N LEU A 128 0.60 -3.26 -12.97
CA LEU A 128 1.17 -3.23 -14.32
C LEU A 128 2.46 -4.04 -14.32
N PHE A 129 2.43 -5.23 -14.92
CA PHE A 129 3.55 -6.15 -14.95
C PHE A 129 4.53 -5.78 -16.06
N SER A 130 5.82 -5.89 -15.75
CA SER A 130 6.90 -5.65 -16.70
C SER A 130 8.10 -6.52 -16.31
N GLY A 131 9.08 -6.63 -17.21
CA GLY A 131 10.28 -7.40 -16.92
C GLY A 131 10.77 -8.21 -18.09
N THR A 132 11.52 -9.25 -17.77
CA THR A 132 12.24 -10.06 -18.75
C THR A 132 12.03 -11.55 -18.47
N ILE A 133 11.64 -12.29 -19.50
CA ILE A 133 11.43 -13.74 -19.47
C ILE A 133 12.65 -14.41 -20.10
N PHE A 134 13.20 -15.39 -19.39
CA PHE A 134 14.32 -16.21 -19.83
C PHE A 134 13.79 -17.61 -20.16
N THR A 135 13.96 -18.02 -21.41
CA THR A 135 13.54 -19.33 -21.94
C THR A 135 14.72 -20.01 -22.62
N LYS A 136 14.54 -21.27 -23.05
CA LYS A 136 15.56 -21.99 -23.80
C LYS A 136 15.69 -21.40 -25.21
N GLY A 137 16.89 -20.98 -25.58
CA GLY A 137 17.24 -20.56 -26.94
C GLY A 137 17.94 -21.69 -27.71
N GLN A 138 18.07 -21.54 -29.03
CA GLN A 138 18.76 -22.52 -29.88
C GLN A 138 20.23 -22.75 -29.49
N HIS A 139 20.90 -21.73 -28.92
CA HIS A 139 22.31 -21.76 -28.52
C HIS A 139 22.55 -21.28 -27.09
N GLY A 140 21.55 -21.36 -26.21
CA GLY A 140 21.64 -20.83 -24.83
C GLY A 140 20.30 -20.37 -24.31
N PHE A 141 20.20 -19.10 -23.93
CA PHE A 141 18.94 -18.47 -23.51
C PHE A 141 18.30 -17.68 -24.65
N ALA A 142 16.98 -17.75 -24.72
CA ALA A 142 16.17 -16.77 -25.41
C ALA A 142 15.62 -15.77 -24.38
N VAL A 143 15.68 -14.48 -24.72
CA VAL A 143 15.30 -13.38 -23.84
C VAL A 143 14.18 -12.61 -24.51
N THR A 144 13.03 -12.52 -23.86
CA THR A 144 11.87 -11.77 -24.35
C THR A 144 11.34 -10.86 -23.24
N PRO A 145 10.94 -9.62 -23.56
CA PRO A 145 10.28 -8.78 -22.56
C PRO A 145 8.92 -9.35 -22.18
N VAL A 146 8.47 -9.09 -20.95
CA VAL A 146 7.06 -9.25 -20.59
C VAL A 146 6.24 -8.29 -21.47
N PRO A 147 5.17 -8.75 -22.14
CA PRO A 147 4.33 -7.88 -22.95
C PRO A 147 3.77 -6.71 -22.13
N TRP A 148 3.65 -5.53 -22.76
CA TRP A 148 3.27 -4.29 -22.08
C TRP A 148 1.80 -4.26 -21.64
N ASP A 149 0.97 -5.12 -22.23
CA ASP A 149 -0.47 -5.26 -21.95
C ASP A 149 -0.77 -6.18 -20.76
N ARG A 150 0.27 -6.65 -20.04
CA ARG A 150 0.10 -7.51 -18.87
C ARG A 150 -0.20 -6.65 -17.65
N GLU A 151 -1.47 -6.57 -17.33
CA GLU A 151 -1.96 -5.95 -16.10
C GLU A 151 -3.00 -6.82 -15.42
N ASP A 152 -3.22 -6.56 -14.13
CA ASP A 152 -4.35 -7.13 -13.40
C ASP A 152 -4.92 -6.12 -12.40
N HIS A 153 -6.19 -6.29 -12.06
CA HIS A 153 -6.90 -5.46 -11.11
C HIS A 153 -7.30 -6.28 -9.90
N TYR A 154 -6.92 -5.80 -8.72
CA TYR A 154 -7.20 -6.47 -7.46
C TYR A 154 -7.97 -5.55 -6.52
N ALA A 155 -9.11 -6.02 -6.03
CA ALA A 155 -9.93 -5.31 -5.07
C ALA A 155 -9.51 -5.72 -3.65
N MET A 156 -8.46 -5.07 -3.13
CA MET A 156 -7.93 -5.40 -1.80
C MET A 156 -8.92 -5.00 -0.70
N PRO A 157 -9.39 -5.91 0.17
CA PRO A 157 -10.27 -5.54 1.26
C PRO A 157 -9.65 -4.49 2.17
N VAL A 158 -10.42 -3.48 2.61
CA VAL A 158 -9.95 -2.48 3.58
C VAL A 158 -9.54 -3.16 4.90
N SER A 159 -10.16 -4.28 5.26
CA SER A 159 -9.78 -5.08 6.43
C SER A 159 -8.32 -5.55 6.38
N VAL A 160 -7.77 -5.87 5.20
CA VAL A 160 -6.35 -6.28 5.07
C VAL A 160 -5.41 -5.16 5.52
N TRP A 161 -5.74 -3.91 5.17
CA TRP A 161 -4.99 -2.75 5.65
C TRP A 161 -5.13 -2.55 7.15
N ARG A 162 -6.36 -2.65 7.68
CA ARG A 162 -6.63 -2.49 9.11
C ARG A 162 -5.90 -3.55 9.93
N ASP A 163 -5.95 -4.81 9.49
CA ASP A 163 -5.23 -5.92 10.12
C ASP A 163 -3.72 -5.68 10.11
N LEU A 164 -3.14 -5.17 9.02
CA LEU A 164 -1.72 -4.81 8.96
C LEU A 164 -1.36 -3.74 9.99
N ILE A 165 -2.16 -2.68 10.05
CA ILE A 165 -1.92 -1.55 10.97
C ILE A 165 -2.10 -1.99 12.41
N ASP A 166 -3.17 -2.73 12.75
CA ASP A 166 -3.43 -3.21 14.11
C ASP A 166 -2.33 -4.18 14.60
N GLN A 167 -1.72 -4.96 13.70
CA GLN A 167 -0.59 -5.82 14.03
C GLN A 167 0.68 -5.04 14.40
N HIS A 168 0.94 -3.90 13.74
CA HIS A 168 2.19 -3.14 13.91
C HIS A 168 2.06 -1.94 14.85
N TYR A 169 0.85 -1.40 15.01
CA TYR A 169 0.52 -0.21 15.79
C TYR A 169 -0.75 -0.45 16.63
N PRO A 170 -0.77 -1.48 17.51
CA PRO A 170 -1.96 -1.81 18.27
C PRO A 170 -2.33 -0.67 19.21
N HIS A 171 -3.57 -0.17 19.11
CA HIS A 171 -4.12 0.93 19.92
C HIS A 171 -3.28 2.21 19.92
N THR A 172 -2.37 2.35 18.96
CA THR A 172 -1.41 3.45 18.89
C THR A 172 -1.32 3.93 17.45
N GLY A 173 -0.79 5.13 17.28
CA GLY A 173 -0.55 5.69 15.96
C GLY A 173 0.78 6.41 15.91
N TRP A 174 1.16 6.83 14.71
CA TRP A 174 2.33 7.65 14.48
C TRP A 174 1.96 9.01 13.87
N ILE A 175 2.47 10.09 14.48
CA ILE A 175 2.30 11.47 14.03
C ILE A 175 3.68 12.08 13.88
N ARG A 176 4.08 12.38 12.65
CA ARG A 176 5.36 13.06 12.39
C ARG A 176 5.30 14.50 12.92
N LEU A 177 6.25 14.85 13.78
CA LEU A 177 6.39 16.20 14.36
C LEU A 177 7.80 16.75 14.11
N HIS A 178 7.93 18.07 14.08
CA HIS A 178 9.24 18.73 14.08
C HIS A 178 9.98 18.48 15.39
N HIS A 179 11.32 18.42 15.35
CA HIS A 179 12.14 18.23 16.56
C HIS A 179 11.85 19.29 17.63
N ASP A 180 11.74 20.56 17.25
CA ASP A 180 11.41 21.64 18.18
C ASP A 180 10.05 21.43 18.87
N THR A 181 9.07 20.87 18.15
CA THR A 181 7.76 20.51 18.72
C THR A 181 7.88 19.34 19.70
N ILE A 182 8.69 18.33 19.39
CA ILE A 182 8.95 17.20 20.28
C ILE A 182 9.63 17.68 21.57
N ASP A 183 10.62 18.57 21.45
CA ASP A 183 11.32 19.15 22.60
C ASP A 183 10.36 19.99 23.47
N ALA A 184 9.48 20.78 22.85
CA ALA A 184 8.46 21.55 23.56
C ALA A 184 7.45 20.64 24.29
N LEU A 185 7.03 19.53 23.67
CA LEU A 185 6.15 18.54 24.31
C LEU A 185 6.86 17.86 25.49
N ALA A 186 8.15 17.52 25.34
CA ALA A 186 8.94 16.91 26.40
C ALA A 186 9.12 17.87 27.60
N ASP A 187 9.40 19.15 27.36
CA ASP A 187 9.47 20.18 28.40
C ASP A 187 8.11 20.39 29.10
N TYR A 188 7.02 20.48 28.34
CA TYR A 188 5.68 20.61 28.91
C TYR A 188 5.34 19.42 29.81
N LYS A 189 5.60 18.20 29.35
CA LYS A 189 5.40 16.96 30.11
C LYS A 189 6.14 17.02 31.45
N ALA A 190 7.41 17.43 31.42
CA ALA A 190 8.24 17.54 32.62
C ALA A 190 7.71 18.59 33.61
N ARG A 191 7.33 19.77 33.13
CA ARG A 191 6.79 20.85 33.98
C ARG A 191 5.46 20.50 34.65
N HIS A 192 4.65 19.65 34.03
CA HIS A 192 3.33 19.26 34.53
C HIS A 192 3.33 17.85 35.16
N ALA A 193 4.49 17.21 35.31
CA ALA A 193 4.66 15.88 35.88
C ALA A 193 3.75 14.79 35.23
N LEU A 194 3.56 14.87 33.92
CA LEU A 194 2.75 13.92 33.15
C LEU A 194 3.53 12.63 32.84
N LEU A 195 2.83 11.50 32.72
CA LEU A 195 3.44 10.17 32.60
C LEU A 195 3.89 9.86 31.16
N GLY A 196 3.11 10.30 30.17
CA GLY A 196 3.38 10.07 28.75
C GLY A 196 3.29 11.32 27.87
N LEU A 197 3.78 11.19 26.64
CA LEU A 197 3.52 12.18 25.59
C LEU A 197 2.05 12.14 25.14
N ASP A 198 1.39 10.98 25.22
CA ASP A 198 -0.05 10.85 24.95
C ASP A 198 -0.86 11.72 25.92
N ASP A 199 -0.65 11.55 27.24
CA ASP A 199 -1.25 12.41 28.28
C ASP A 199 -0.97 13.90 28.06
N THR A 200 0.23 14.22 27.55
CA THR A 200 0.63 15.59 27.24
C THR A 200 -0.21 16.17 26.12
N VAL A 201 -0.42 15.41 25.04
CA VAL A 201 -1.27 15.82 23.92
C VAL A 201 -2.73 15.93 24.39
N THR A 202 -3.25 14.96 25.14
CA THR A 202 -4.62 15.02 25.68
C THR A 202 -4.83 16.25 26.56
N ALA A 203 -3.90 16.54 27.48
CA ALA A 203 -3.99 17.72 28.34
C ALA A 203 -4.00 19.04 27.55
N LEU A 204 -3.21 19.13 26.48
CA LEU A 204 -3.19 20.29 25.59
C LEU A 204 -4.50 20.44 24.81
N LEU A 205 -5.05 19.34 24.29
CA LEU A 205 -6.33 19.34 23.57
C LEU A 205 -7.49 19.73 24.47
N ASP A 206 -7.56 19.17 25.69
CA ASP A 206 -8.58 19.50 26.68
C ASP A 206 -8.52 20.97 27.10
N ALA A 207 -7.31 21.52 27.27
CA ALA A 207 -7.11 22.92 27.58
C ALA A 207 -7.63 23.85 26.48
N GLN A 208 -7.42 23.50 25.21
CA GLN A 208 -7.94 24.28 24.07
C GLN A 208 -9.47 24.17 23.98
N ALA A 209 -10.04 22.97 24.11
CA ALA A 209 -11.49 22.78 24.07
C ALA A 209 -12.21 23.60 25.16
N ALA A 210 -11.62 23.68 26.37
CA ALA A 210 -12.14 24.49 27.46
C ALA A 210 -12.04 26.01 27.21
N GLN A 211 -11.12 26.46 26.34
CA GLN A 211 -11.01 27.86 25.91
C GLN A 211 -12.04 28.19 24.84
N ASP A 212 -12.26 27.31 23.87
CA ASP A 212 -13.22 27.55 22.77
C ASP A 212 -14.68 27.58 23.25
N LEU A 213 -14.97 26.98 24.42
CA LEU A 213 -16.27 26.99 25.10
C LEU A 213 -16.53 28.27 25.93
N ARG A 214 -15.52 29.14 26.15
CA ARG A 214 -15.62 30.37 26.95
C ARG A 214 -15.80 31.60 26.09
#